data_AF-A0A244EC17-F1
#
_entry.id   AF-A0A244EC17-F1
#
_cell.length_a   1.000
_cell.length_b   1.000
_cell.length_c   1.000
_cell.angle_alpha   90.00
_cell.angle_beta   90.00
_cell.angle_gamma   90.00
#
_symmetry.space_group_name_H-M   'P 1'
#
loop_
_entity.id
_entity.type
_entity.pdbx_description
1 polymer ?
#
loop_
_entity_poly.entity_id
_entity_poly.type
_entity_poly.pdbx_seq_one_letter_code
_entity_poly.pdbx_strand_id
1 'polypeptide(L)'
;MDQAFRASGGIAGSDEVTALLRRHTDQPISVLARWIVDRDVLCFHWQSRSMLPLFQFDPHTLTPRQPVVAVLGELAPALSDWEIALWFARCNPWLDDAAPVDAIDVDQRAVYEAARVDRYLIHG
;
A
#
# COMPACT_ATOMS: atom_id res chain seq x y z
N MET A 1 -8.80 1.25 10.97
CA MET A 1 -7.69 1.13 10.02
C MET A 1 -6.46 0.53 10.67
N ASP A 2 -5.94 1.11 11.75
CA ASP A 2 -4.72 0.64 12.42
C ASP A 2 -4.72 -0.86 12.78
N GLN A 3 -5.86 -1.40 13.24
CA GLN A 3 -5.99 -2.83 13.54
C GLN A 3 -5.81 -3.74 12.30
N ALA A 4 -6.26 -3.31 11.12
CA ALA A 4 -6.20 -4.12 9.90
C ALA A 4 -4.76 -4.31 9.40
N PHE A 5 -3.89 -3.33 9.65
CA PHE A 5 -2.48 -3.41 9.25
C PHE A 5 -1.56 -3.94 10.35
N ARG A 6 -2.08 -4.21 11.55
CA ARG A 6 -1.24 -4.67 12.68
C ARG A 6 -0.47 -5.95 12.36
N ALA A 7 -1.10 -6.88 11.64
CA ALA A 7 -0.46 -8.13 11.23
C ALA A 7 0.64 -7.94 10.17
N SER A 8 0.60 -6.83 9.42
CA SER A 8 1.50 -6.49 8.32
C SER A 8 2.44 -5.32 8.63
N GLY A 9 2.69 -5.07 9.92
CA GLY A 9 3.66 -4.08 10.42
C GLY A 9 3.03 -2.75 10.87
N GLY A 10 1.76 -2.50 10.58
CA GLY A 10 1.04 -1.30 10.99
C GLY A 10 1.24 -0.13 10.03
N ILE A 11 1.11 1.09 10.58
CA ILE A 11 1.26 2.34 9.83
C ILE A 11 2.38 3.15 10.50
N ALA A 12 3.31 3.67 9.70
CA ALA A 12 4.43 4.48 10.17
C ALA A 12 4.36 5.90 9.62
N GLY A 13 5.00 6.84 10.33
CA GLY A 13 5.22 8.19 9.81
C GLY A 13 6.27 8.20 8.69
N SER A 14 6.17 9.16 7.77
CA SER A 14 7.20 9.35 6.73
C SER A 14 8.61 9.57 7.29
N ASP A 15 8.72 10.19 8.47
CA ASP A 15 9.95 10.40 9.22
C ASP A 15 10.55 9.07 9.73
N GLU A 16 9.71 8.17 10.23
CA GLU A 16 10.09 6.84 10.66
C GLU A 16 10.57 5.98 9.47
N VAL A 17 9.81 5.95 8.36
CA VAL A 17 10.21 5.25 7.14
C VAL A 17 11.53 5.79 6.58
N THR A 18 11.70 7.11 6.56
CA THR A 18 12.95 7.76 6.14
C THR A 18 14.11 7.34 7.05
N ALA A 19 13.91 7.28 8.36
CA ALA A 19 14.95 6.84 9.29
C ALA A 19 15.34 5.38 9.04
N LEU A 20 14.38 4.50 8.75
CA LEU A 20 14.66 3.11 8.42
C LEU A 20 15.43 2.96 7.09
N LEU A 21 15.09 3.77 6.08
CA LEU A 21 15.73 3.77 4.76
C LEU A 21 17.20 4.21 4.78
N ARG A 22 17.64 4.99 5.78
CA ARG A 22 19.05 5.38 5.95
C ARG A 22 20.02 4.20 6.05
N ARG A 23 19.51 3.00 6.37
CA ARG A 23 20.30 1.76 6.42
C ARG A 23 20.54 1.14 5.04
N HIS A 24 19.79 1.57 4.02
CA HIS A 24 19.77 0.98 2.69
C HIS A 24 20.16 1.97 1.57
N THR A 25 20.13 3.28 1.85
CA THR A 25 20.46 4.32 0.88
C THR A 25 20.99 5.59 1.54
N ASP A 26 21.88 6.29 0.84
CA ASP A 26 22.39 7.62 1.25
C ASP A 26 21.38 8.75 0.97
N GLN A 27 20.31 8.49 0.21
CA GLN A 27 19.31 9.49 -0.18
C GLN A 27 17.87 9.07 0.20
N PRO A 28 17.59 8.77 1.48
CA PRO A 28 16.32 8.17 1.91
C PRO A 28 15.11 9.06 1.62
N ILE A 29 15.24 10.38 1.78
CA ILE A 29 14.15 11.34 1.51
C ILE A 29 13.82 11.37 0.01
N SER A 30 14.83 11.47 -0.84
CA SER A 30 14.65 11.52 -2.29
C SER A 30 14.05 10.23 -2.84
N VAL A 31 14.49 9.08 -2.32
CA VAL A 31 13.96 7.76 -2.70
C VAL A 31 12.49 7.62 -2.28
N LEU A 32 12.16 7.95 -1.03
CA LEU A 32 10.76 7.87 -0.56
C LEU A 32 9.85 8.83 -1.33
N ALA A 33 10.31 10.08 -1.54
CA ALA A 33 9.56 11.07 -2.33
C ALA A 33 9.32 10.60 -3.76
N ARG A 34 10.31 9.96 -4.38
CA ARG A 34 10.18 9.36 -5.72
C ARG A 34 9.07 8.32 -5.75
N TRP A 35 9.07 7.36 -4.82
CA TRP A 35 8.02 6.33 -4.77
C TRP A 35 6.62 6.91 -4.55
N ILE A 36 6.50 7.96 -3.73
CA ILE A 36 5.21 8.65 -3.51
C ILE A 36 4.75 9.36 -4.79
N VAL A 37 5.65 10.09 -5.46
CA VAL A 37 5.33 10.82 -6.70
C VAL A 37 4.97 9.87 -7.83
N ASP A 38 5.69 8.76 -7.95
CA ASP A 38 5.47 7.74 -8.98
C ASP A 38 4.27 6.83 -8.64
N ARG A 39 3.66 7.01 -7.45
CA ARG A 39 2.54 6.21 -6.91
C ARG A 39 2.84 4.73 -6.73
N ASP A 40 4.11 4.41 -6.48
CA ASP A 40 4.55 3.06 -6.12
C ASP A 40 4.23 2.70 -4.67
N VAL A 41 3.92 3.70 -3.84
CA VAL A 41 3.55 3.53 -2.43
C VAL A 41 2.40 4.45 -2.05
N LEU A 42 1.57 3.99 -1.12
CA LEU A 42 0.53 4.78 -0.49
C LEU A 42 1.14 5.74 0.53
N CYS A 43 0.71 7.00 0.46
CA CYS A 43 1.01 8.00 1.46
C CYS A 43 -0.21 8.92 1.65
N PHE A 44 -0.83 8.86 2.83
CA PHE A 44 -1.99 9.70 3.15
C PHE A 44 -1.73 10.58 4.38
N HIS A 45 -2.50 11.65 4.50
CA HIS A 45 -2.39 12.58 5.63
C HIS A 45 -3.37 12.22 6.74
N TRP A 46 -2.88 12.11 7.97
CA TRP A 46 -3.68 11.91 9.16
C TRP A 46 -3.12 12.74 10.32
N GLN A 47 -3.97 13.52 11.00
CA GLN A 47 -3.57 14.39 12.12
C GLN A 47 -2.32 15.24 11.81
N SER A 48 -2.29 15.86 10.63
CA SER A 48 -1.17 16.70 10.16
C SER A 48 0.17 15.98 9.95
N ARG A 49 0.16 14.64 9.87
CA ARG A 49 1.34 13.83 9.52
C ARG A 49 1.08 13.01 8.26
N SER A 50 2.13 12.82 7.46
CA SER A 50 2.12 11.87 6.35
C SER A 50 2.40 10.47 6.87
N MET A 51 1.47 9.56 6.59
CA MET A 51 1.44 8.20 7.10
C MET A 51 1.54 7.20 5.95
N LEU A 52 2.27 6.11 6.18
CA LEU A 52 2.51 5.04 5.22
C LEU A 52 2.19 3.69 5.85
N PRO A 53 1.29 2.88 5.27
CA PRO A 53 1.13 1.49 5.66
C PRO A 53 2.42 0.70 5.40
N LEU A 54 2.91 -0.07 6.37
CA LEU A 54 4.19 -0.78 6.23
C LEU A 54 4.11 -2.02 5.34
N PHE A 55 2.91 -2.57 5.12
CA PHE A 55 2.72 -3.77 4.29
C PHE A 55 3.21 -3.61 2.85
N GLN A 56 3.34 -2.36 2.35
CA GLN A 56 3.78 -2.07 1.00
C GLN A 56 5.30 -2.21 0.81
N PHE A 57 6.06 -2.36 1.89
CA PHE A 57 7.51 -2.52 1.86
C PHE A 57 7.92 -3.97 2.14
N ASP A 58 8.98 -4.42 1.47
CA ASP A 58 9.65 -5.66 1.84
C ASP A 58 10.36 -5.47 3.20
N PRO A 59 10.16 -6.36 4.18
CA PRO A 59 10.65 -6.15 5.55
C PRO A 59 12.19 -6.20 5.68
N HIS A 60 12.90 -6.78 4.70
CA HIS A 60 14.35 -6.94 4.73
C HIS A 60 15.08 -5.83 3.98
N THR A 61 14.53 -5.40 2.85
CA THR A 61 15.16 -4.46 1.92
C THR A 61 14.54 -3.06 1.99
N LEU A 62 13.35 -2.93 2.58
CA LEU A 62 12.52 -1.72 2.60
C LEU A 62 12.22 -1.14 1.21
N THR A 63 12.27 -1.95 0.16
CA THR A 63 11.81 -1.55 -1.18
C THR A 63 10.31 -1.82 -1.35
N PRO A 64 9.59 -1.05 -2.19
CA PRO A 64 8.19 -1.32 -2.52
C PRO A 64 7.99 -2.74 -3.07
N ARG A 65 7.00 -3.45 -2.52
CA ARG A 65 6.62 -4.79 -2.95
C ARG A 65 5.93 -4.71 -4.30
N GLN A 66 6.50 -5.36 -5.31
CA GLN A 66 5.95 -5.37 -6.68
C GLN A 66 4.48 -5.79 -6.78
N PRO A 67 3.99 -6.79 -6.01
CA PRO A 67 2.56 -7.12 -6.01
C PRO A 67 1.67 -5.97 -5.55
N VAL A 68 2.12 -5.18 -4.57
CA VAL A 68 1.40 -4.00 -4.09
C VAL A 68 1.43 -2.90 -5.14
N VAL A 69 2.61 -2.61 -5.72
CA VAL A 69 2.74 -1.62 -6.81
C VAL A 69 1.81 -1.92 -7.97
N ALA A 70 1.68 -3.19 -8.39
CA ALA A 70 0.78 -3.60 -9.46
C ALA A 70 -0.70 -3.28 -9.14
N VAL A 71 -1.14 -3.52 -7.90
CA VAL A 71 -2.50 -3.17 -7.45
C VAL A 71 -2.70 -1.66 -7.39
N LEU A 72 -1.70 -0.90 -6.93
CA LEU A 72 -1.76 0.56 -6.94
C LEU A 72 -1.92 1.10 -8.36
N GLY A 73 -1.20 0.54 -9.34
CA GLY A 73 -1.33 0.91 -10.75
C GLY A 73 -2.75 0.75 -11.32
N GLU A 74 -3.53 -0.21 -10.80
CA GLU A 74 -4.93 -0.40 -11.20
C GLU A 74 -5.88 0.57 -10.51
N LEU A 75 -5.71 0.80 -9.21
CA LEU A 75 -6.67 1.57 -8.41
C LEU A 75 -6.40 3.08 -8.40
N ALA A 76 -5.14 3.51 -8.53
CA ALA A 76 -4.72 4.92 -8.49
C ALA A 76 -5.39 5.84 -9.53
N PRO A 77 -5.80 5.37 -10.72
CA PRO A 77 -6.60 6.16 -11.65
C PRO A 77 -8.02 6.49 -11.16
N ALA A 78 -8.57 5.69 -10.24
CA ALA A 78 -9.96 5.77 -9.79
C ALA A 78 -10.10 6.27 -8.34
N LEU A 79 -9.11 5.98 -7.49
CA LEU A 79 -9.17 6.13 -6.04
C LEU A 79 -7.98 6.94 -5.52
N SER A 80 -8.20 7.66 -4.42
CA SER A 80 -7.15 8.30 -3.64
C SER A 80 -6.36 7.29 -2.79
N ASP A 81 -5.14 7.65 -2.38
CA ASP A 81 -4.30 6.80 -1.50
C ASP A 81 -5.02 6.34 -0.23
N TRP A 82 -5.87 7.20 0.34
CA TRP A 82 -6.67 6.85 1.51
C TRP A 82 -7.74 5.80 1.20
N GLU A 83 -8.43 5.92 0.07
CA GLU A 83 -9.43 4.95 -0.37
C GLU A 83 -8.80 3.61 -0.74
N ILE A 84 -7.61 3.62 -1.36
CA ILE A 84 -6.85 2.40 -1.65
C ILE A 84 -6.36 1.75 -0.34
N ALA A 85 -5.88 2.53 0.62
CA ALA A 85 -5.54 1.99 1.94
C ALA A 85 -6.76 1.33 2.62
N LEU A 86 -7.95 1.94 2.52
CA LEU A 86 -9.18 1.32 3.01
C LEU A 86 -9.55 0.06 2.23
N TRP A 87 -9.35 0.03 0.91
CA TRP A 87 -9.60 -1.15 0.08
C TRP A 87 -8.75 -2.34 0.54
N PHE A 88 -7.46 -2.13 0.79
CA PHE A 88 -6.59 -3.16 1.35
C PHE A 88 -7.00 -3.66 2.74
N ALA A 89 -7.59 -2.78 3.55
CA ALA A 89 -7.95 -3.06 4.93
C ALA A 89 -9.35 -3.70 5.11
N ARG A 90 -10.19 -3.71 4.07
CA ARG A 90 -11.56 -4.20 4.14
C ARG A 90 -11.68 -5.56 3.46
N CYS A 91 -12.61 -6.38 3.95
CA CYS A 91 -13.04 -7.61 3.28
C CYS A 91 -13.41 -7.31 1.83
N ASN A 92 -12.88 -8.11 0.90
CA ASN A 92 -13.19 -8.01 -0.52
C ASN A 92 -13.99 -9.25 -0.97
N PRO A 93 -15.22 -9.09 -1.51
CA PRO A 93 -16.05 -10.20 -1.95
C PRO A 93 -15.42 -11.07 -3.04
N TRP A 94 -14.47 -10.53 -3.82
CA TRP A 94 -13.73 -11.25 -4.86
C TRP A 94 -12.59 -12.12 -4.30
N LEU A 95 -12.33 -12.03 -2.99
CA LEU A 95 -11.26 -12.74 -2.28
C LEU A 95 -11.80 -13.61 -1.15
N ASP A 96 -12.98 -14.21 -1.34
CA ASP A 96 -13.67 -15.00 -0.31
C ASP A 96 -13.85 -14.23 1.01
N ASP A 97 -14.17 -12.93 0.91
CA ASP A 97 -14.28 -11.97 2.01
C ASP A 97 -12.98 -11.73 2.82
N ALA A 98 -11.83 -12.21 2.36
CA ALA A 98 -10.54 -11.85 2.93
C ALA A 98 -10.20 -10.38 2.66
N ALA A 99 -9.46 -9.75 3.58
CA ALA A 99 -8.88 -8.44 3.31
C ALA A 99 -7.71 -8.59 2.33
N PRO A 100 -7.58 -7.73 1.31
CA PRO A 100 -6.49 -7.84 0.33
C PRO A 100 -5.10 -7.82 0.97
N VAL A 101 -4.91 -7.11 2.09
CA VAL A 101 -3.63 -7.09 2.81
C VAL A 101 -3.25 -8.46 3.40
N ASP A 102 -4.24 -9.28 3.76
CA ASP A 102 -4.01 -10.63 4.28
C ASP A 102 -3.88 -11.65 3.14
N ALA A 103 -4.58 -11.42 2.03
CA ALA A 103 -4.61 -12.33 0.89
C ALA A 103 -3.39 -12.19 -0.05
N ILE A 104 -2.76 -11.02 -0.10
CA ILE A 104 -1.71 -10.72 -1.10
C ILE A 104 -0.45 -11.61 -0.97
N ASP A 105 -0.16 -12.13 0.22
CA ASP A 105 0.94 -13.09 0.42
C ASP A 105 0.57 -14.53 0.04
N VAL A 106 -0.72 -14.83 -0.04
CA VAL A 106 -1.25 -16.16 -0.40
C VAL A 106 -1.51 -16.25 -1.91
N ASP A 107 -2.19 -15.26 -2.48
CA ASP A 107 -2.52 -15.20 -3.91
C ASP A 107 -2.48 -13.76 -4.44
N GLN A 108 -1.30 -13.37 -4.90
CA GLN A 108 -1.04 -12.05 -5.51
C GLN A 108 -1.90 -11.82 -6.76
N ARG A 109 -2.19 -12.88 -7.52
CA ARG A 109 -2.95 -12.77 -8.78
C ARG A 109 -4.42 -12.51 -8.47
N ALA A 110 -5.00 -13.22 -7.51
CA ALA A 110 -6.38 -12.99 -7.09
C ALA A 110 -6.59 -11.55 -6.61
N VAL A 111 -5.68 -11.03 -5.79
CA VAL A 111 -5.74 -9.63 -5.31
C VAL A 111 -5.65 -8.62 -6.47
N TYR A 112 -4.76 -8.86 -7.44
CA TYR A 112 -4.65 -8.01 -8.62
C TYR A 112 -5.93 -8.02 -9.48
N GLU A 113 -6.52 -9.20 -9.71
CA GLU A 113 -7.77 -9.29 -10.48
C GLU A 113 -8.96 -8.65 -9.73
N ALA A 114 -9.04 -8.80 -8.40
CA ALA A 114 -10.05 -8.12 -7.59
C ALA A 114 -9.96 -6.59 -7.75
N ALA A 115 -8.75 -6.04 -7.73
CA ALA A 115 -8.52 -4.61 -7.97
C ALA A 115 -9.01 -4.16 -9.35
N ARG A 116 -8.78 -4.96 -10.40
CA ARG A 116 -9.27 -4.67 -11.76
C ARG A 116 -10.79 -4.69 -11.85
N VAL A 117 -11.44 -5.68 -11.22
CA VAL A 117 -12.90 -5.77 -11.21
C VAL A 117 -13.51 -4.58 -10.47
N ASP A 118 -13.00 -4.23 -9.29
CA ASP A 118 -13.51 -3.09 -8.52
C ASP A 118 -13.29 -1.76 -9.27
N ARG A 119 -12.12 -1.56 -9.90
CA ARG A 119 -11.87 -0.41 -10.77
C ARG A 119 -12.90 -0.31 -11.90
N TYR A 120 -13.22 -1.43 -12.55
CA TYR A 120 -14.22 -1.46 -13.62
C TYR A 120 -15.60 -1.05 -13.10
N LEU A 121 -15.99 -1.50 -11.90
CA LEU A 121 -17.28 -1.13 -11.28
C LEU A 121 -17.35 0.34 -10.85
N ILE A 122 -16.22 0.96 -10.47
CA ILE A 122 -16.18 2.39 -10.12
C ILE A 122 -16.34 3.29 -11.37
N HIS A 123 -15.87 2.84 -12.52
CA HIS A 123 -15.91 3.59 -13.77
C HIS A 123 -17.04 3.19 -14.74
N GLY A 124 -17.77 2.11 -14.45
CA GLY A 124 -18.84 1.56 -15.29
C GLY A 124 -20.22 2.16 -15.05
#